data_AF-A0A2E0MA51-F1
#
_entry.id   AF-A0A2E0MA51-F1
#
_cell.length_a   1.000
_cell.length_b   1.000
_cell.length_c   1.000
_cell.angle_alpha   90.00
_cell.angle_beta   90.00
_cell.angle_gamma   90.00
#
_symmetry.space_group_name_H-M   'P 1'
#
loop_
_entity.id
_entity.type
_entity.pdbx_description
1 polymer ?
#
loop_
_entity_poly.entity_id
_entity_poly.type
_entity_poly.pdbx_seq_one_letter_code
_entity_poly.pdbx_strand_id
1 'polypeptide(L)'
;MIPIRVLIVGAGLIAYGCAYSALKEGCSVFIADHTTEFGLPNVWPSLLKNKENIPLNFETERGFEGKGEGYRHEWIMKSMNIQLAKQGVILLSKARIVSSEKTLDGFNVHLKGASQIEGDQVFDAVVDTTKDTWIPWAKQHCLTDVSIRYNVQCESATGFLHLDTEVDHFSDTQLQLERYDGLIESWYSGEKESTNTKILEIMPTNLPIDQDMWSCDQRFLNGMNLWEELMEMNE
;
A
#
# COMPACT_ATOMS: atom_id res chain seq x y z
N MET A 1 18.75 -7.44 -24.41
CA MET A 1 17.38 -6.92 -24.44
C MET A 1 17.33 -5.79 -23.43
N ILE A 2 16.80 -4.61 -23.77
CA ILE A 2 16.61 -3.53 -22.80
C ILE A 2 15.42 -3.94 -21.92
N PRO A 3 15.54 -3.94 -20.58
CA PRO A 3 14.44 -4.33 -19.72
C PRO A 3 13.27 -3.35 -19.83
N ILE A 4 12.05 -3.88 -19.86
CA ILE A 4 10.80 -3.11 -19.85
C ILE A 4 10.76 -2.25 -18.58
N ARG A 5 10.58 -0.94 -18.73
CA ARG A 5 10.46 0.03 -17.63
C ARG A 5 9.01 0.19 -17.22
N VAL A 6 8.72 -0.16 -15.98
CA VAL A 6 7.36 -0.13 -15.41
C VAL A 6 7.31 0.92 -14.31
N LEU A 7 6.37 1.85 -14.40
CA LEU A 7 6.03 2.76 -13.32
C LEU A 7 4.76 2.28 -12.61
N ILE A 8 4.86 2.03 -11.31
CA ILE A 8 3.71 1.75 -10.44
C ILE A 8 3.48 2.98 -9.56
N VAL A 9 2.26 3.51 -9.57
CA VAL A 9 1.91 4.76 -8.87
C VAL A 9 1.00 4.45 -7.70
N GLY A 10 1.36 4.98 -6.52
CA GLY A 10 0.83 4.51 -5.23
C GLY A 10 1.81 3.53 -4.59
N ALA A 11 1.87 3.53 -3.26
CA ALA A 11 2.76 2.65 -2.51
C ALA A 11 2.08 1.92 -1.36
N GLY A 12 0.96 1.29 -1.69
CA GLY A 12 0.30 0.28 -0.85
C GLY A 12 0.73 -1.14 -1.17
N LEU A 13 0.09 -2.11 -0.53
CA LEU A 13 0.39 -3.54 -0.73
C LEU A 13 0.01 -4.05 -2.12
N ILE A 14 -0.99 -3.46 -2.77
CA ILE A 14 -1.30 -3.75 -4.18
C ILE A 14 -0.11 -3.36 -5.07
N ALA A 15 0.48 -2.19 -4.83
CA ALA A 15 1.66 -1.72 -5.55
C ALA A 15 2.84 -2.68 -5.36
N TYR A 16 3.06 -3.15 -4.13
CA TYR A 16 4.15 -4.06 -3.80
C TYR A 16 3.98 -5.45 -4.39
N GLY A 17 2.75 -5.98 -4.42
CA GLY A 17 2.44 -7.23 -5.11
C GLY A 17 2.72 -7.14 -6.60
N CYS A 18 2.25 -6.06 -7.23
CA CYS A 18 2.48 -5.79 -8.65
C CYS A 18 3.98 -5.66 -8.96
N ALA A 19 4.72 -4.90 -8.15
CA ALA A 19 6.16 -4.74 -8.29
C ALA A 19 6.91 -6.06 -8.17
N TYR A 20 6.51 -6.90 -7.21
CA TYR A 20 7.12 -8.20 -6.99
C TYR A 20 6.94 -9.13 -8.18
N SER A 21 5.74 -9.19 -8.77
CA SER A 21 5.51 -9.98 -10.00
C SER A 21 6.28 -9.42 -11.19
N ALA A 22 6.25 -8.10 -11.42
CA ALA A 22 6.97 -7.46 -12.53
C ALA A 22 8.49 -7.70 -12.46
N LEU A 23 9.08 -7.72 -11.26
CA LEU A 23 10.50 -8.03 -11.07
C LEU A 23 10.85 -9.47 -11.47
N LYS A 24 9.96 -10.45 -11.21
CA LYS A 24 10.19 -11.86 -11.58
C LYS A 24 10.25 -12.05 -13.10
N GLU A 25 9.52 -11.22 -13.83
CA GLU A 25 9.55 -11.16 -15.30
C GLU A 25 10.74 -10.35 -15.87
N GLY A 26 11.62 -9.84 -14.99
CA GLY A 26 12.83 -9.12 -15.40
C GLY A 26 12.61 -7.66 -15.78
N CYS A 27 11.48 -7.05 -15.39
CA CYS A 27 11.22 -5.63 -15.61
C CYS A 27 12.10 -4.73 -14.72
N SER A 28 12.39 -3.52 -15.22
CA SER A 28 12.94 -2.43 -14.41
C SER A 28 11.79 -1.67 -13.75
N VAL A 29 11.56 -1.90 -12.46
CA VAL A 29 10.38 -1.40 -11.74
C VAL A 29 10.68 -0.12 -10.96
N PHE A 30 9.79 0.85 -11.09
CA PHE A 30 9.77 2.10 -10.34
C PHE A 30 8.46 2.19 -9.57
N ILE A 31 8.52 2.55 -8.28
CA ILE A 31 7.33 2.85 -7.48
C ILE A 31 7.38 4.33 -7.11
N ALA A 32 6.33 5.08 -7.42
CA ALA A 32 6.23 6.50 -7.09
C ALA A 32 5.06 6.77 -6.15
N ASP A 33 5.34 7.50 -5.07
CA ASP A 33 4.33 7.96 -4.14
C ASP A 33 4.70 9.34 -3.57
N HIS A 34 3.67 10.11 -3.25
CA HIS A 34 3.82 11.47 -2.75
C HIS A 34 4.22 11.51 -1.27
N THR A 35 4.09 10.40 -0.54
CA THR A 35 4.47 10.30 0.87
C THR A 35 5.96 10.54 1.08
N THR A 36 6.28 11.11 2.25
CA THR A 36 7.67 11.37 2.66
C THR A 36 8.39 10.08 3.03
N GLU A 37 7.66 9.15 3.63
CA GLU A 37 8.13 7.84 4.02
C GLU A 37 7.07 6.82 3.63
N PHE A 38 7.48 5.79 2.90
CA PHE A 38 6.58 4.70 2.53
C PHE A 38 6.13 3.92 3.77
N GLY A 39 4.83 3.63 3.84
CA GLY A 39 4.22 3.00 5.00
C GLY A 39 3.75 3.97 6.09
N LEU A 40 3.76 5.28 5.84
CA LEU A 40 3.16 6.30 6.70
C LEU A 40 2.25 7.24 5.90
N PRO A 41 1.12 7.71 6.48
CA PRO A 41 0.56 7.36 7.80
C PRO A 41 -0.04 5.94 7.84
N ASN A 42 -0.20 5.37 9.04
CA ASN A 42 -0.95 4.13 9.20
C ASN A 42 -2.45 4.41 9.11
N VAL A 43 -3.08 3.97 8.02
CA VAL A 43 -4.51 4.21 7.75
C VAL A 43 -5.23 2.94 7.32
N TRP A 44 -4.65 1.77 7.64
CA TRP A 44 -5.16 0.46 7.28
C TRP A 44 -5.08 -0.51 8.46
N PRO A 45 -6.02 -1.47 8.55
CA PRO A 45 -5.90 -2.56 9.51
C PRO A 45 -4.59 -3.32 9.33
N SER A 46 -3.91 -3.56 10.44
CA SER A 46 -2.66 -4.31 10.45
C SER A 46 -2.86 -5.85 10.42
N LEU A 47 -3.85 -6.32 9.65
CA LEU A 47 -4.27 -7.73 9.60
C LEU A 47 -3.40 -8.52 8.61
N LEU A 48 -2.79 -9.61 9.06
CA LEU A 48 -2.04 -10.53 8.21
C LEU A 48 -2.44 -11.98 8.55
N LYS A 49 -3.39 -12.52 7.77
CA LYS A 49 -3.94 -13.87 7.96
C LYS A 49 -2.92 -14.96 7.59
N ASN A 50 -2.27 -14.82 6.43
CA ASN A 50 -1.26 -15.78 5.98
C ASN A 50 0.06 -15.07 5.64
N LYS A 51 1.03 -15.15 6.56
CA LYS A 51 2.35 -14.55 6.40
C LYS A 51 3.13 -15.10 5.21
N GLU A 52 2.93 -16.37 4.83
CA GLU A 52 3.69 -17.00 3.73
C GLU A 52 3.29 -16.46 2.35
N ASN A 53 2.12 -15.81 2.25
CA ASN A 53 1.63 -15.21 1.01
C ASN A 53 2.33 -13.88 0.67
N ILE A 54 3.08 -13.31 1.61
CA ILE A 54 3.84 -12.08 1.41
C ILE A 54 5.33 -12.37 1.67
N PRO A 55 6.26 -12.00 0.77
CA PRO A 55 7.68 -12.35 0.88
C PRO A 55 8.41 -11.48 1.91
N LEU A 56 7.93 -11.50 3.15
CA LEU A 56 8.51 -10.81 4.29
C LEU A 56 9.72 -11.59 4.80
N ASN A 57 10.91 -11.18 4.40
CA ASN A 57 12.14 -11.72 4.96
C ASN A 57 12.86 -10.66 5.80
N PHE A 58 12.71 -10.68 7.11
CA PHE A 58 13.50 -9.82 7.99
C PHE A 58 13.96 -10.57 9.22
N GLU A 59 15.25 -10.87 9.25
CA GLU A 59 15.98 -11.17 10.46
C GLU A 59 16.26 -9.83 11.18
N THR A 60 15.27 -9.27 11.88
CA THR A 60 15.58 -8.31 12.94
C THR A 60 16.01 -9.10 14.18
N GLU A 61 16.96 -8.59 14.96
CA GLU A 61 17.41 -9.22 16.22
C GLU A 61 16.27 -9.44 17.25
N ARG A 62 15.10 -8.82 17.01
CA ARG A 62 13.88 -8.97 17.83
C ARG A 62 12.69 -9.60 17.09
N GLY A 63 12.85 -10.00 15.83
CA GLY A 63 11.74 -10.54 15.03
C GLY A 63 10.69 -9.49 14.62
N PHE A 64 9.89 -9.86 13.63
CA PHE A 64 8.67 -9.16 13.25
C PHE A 64 7.55 -9.62 14.19
N GLU A 65 7.53 -9.07 15.40
CA GLU A 65 6.64 -9.54 16.47
C GLU A 65 5.22 -9.02 16.22
N GLY A 66 4.39 -9.86 15.58
CA GLY A 66 2.94 -9.75 15.65
C GLY A 66 2.39 -10.56 16.82
N LYS A 67 1.10 -10.39 17.09
CA LYS A 67 0.35 -11.22 18.03
C LYS A 67 -0.84 -11.83 17.28
N GLY A 68 -0.78 -13.15 17.05
CA GLY A 68 -1.73 -13.80 16.14
C GLY A 68 -1.63 -13.22 14.73
N GLU A 69 -2.76 -12.70 14.22
CA GLU A 69 -2.85 -12.06 12.91
C GLU A 69 -2.63 -10.53 12.96
N GLY A 70 -2.47 -9.95 14.15
CA GLY A 70 -2.26 -8.51 14.35
C GLY A 70 -0.80 -8.11 14.34
N TYR A 71 -0.44 -7.20 13.43
CA TYR A 71 0.92 -6.67 13.30
C TYR A 71 0.92 -5.14 13.44
N ARG A 72 2.07 -4.50 13.22
CA ARG A 72 2.10 -3.06 12.92
C ARG A 72 2.15 -2.89 11.41
N HIS A 73 1.14 -2.26 10.81
CA HIS A 73 1.07 -2.06 9.36
C HIS A 73 2.35 -1.41 8.81
N GLU A 74 2.85 -0.38 9.50
CA GLU A 74 4.10 0.31 9.18
C GLU A 74 5.29 -0.65 9.06
N TRP A 75 5.36 -1.67 9.92
CA TRP A 75 6.43 -2.64 9.87
C TRP A 75 6.29 -3.54 8.64
N ILE A 76 5.07 -3.97 8.28
CA ILE A 76 4.83 -4.74 7.04
C ILE A 76 5.33 -3.92 5.85
N MET A 77 4.90 -2.67 5.76
CA MET A 77 5.24 -1.77 4.67
C MET A 77 6.74 -1.50 4.58
N LYS A 78 7.41 -1.15 5.68
CA LYS A 78 8.87 -0.92 5.69
C LYS A 78 9.66 -2.17 5.31
N SER A 79 9.22 -3.34 5.80
CA SER A 79 9.86 -4.61 5.47
C SER A 79 9.76 -4.89 3.96
N MET A 80 8.59 -4.69 3.37
CA MET A 80 8.38 -4.84 1.93
C MET A 80 9.20 -3.85 1.11
N ASN A 81 9.26 -2.58 1.52
CA ASN A 81 10.09 -1.59 0.84
C ASN A 81 11.55 -2.01 0.78
N ILE A 82 12.11 -2.48 1.89
CA ILE A 82 13.52 -2.91 1.93
C ILE A 82 13.70 -4.18 1.09
N GLN A 83 12.75 -5.11 1.12
CA GLN A 83 12.80 -6.31 0.28
C GLN A 83 12.80 -5.98 -1.22
N LEU A 84 11.87 -5.14 -1.66
CA LEU A 84 11.78 -4.70 -3.06
C LEU A 84 13.01 -3.87 -3.48
N ALA A 85 13.50 -2.98 -2.62
CA ALA A 85 14.70 -2.21 -2.89
C ALA A 85 15.95 -3.10 -3.03
N LYS A 86 16.10 -4.14 -2.19
CA LYS A 86 17.18 -5.14 -2.31
C LYS A 86 17.11 -5.92 -3.63
N GLN A 87 15.91 -6.06 -4.21
CA GLN A 87 15.68 -6.70 -5.50
C GLN A 87 15.81 -5.73 -6.68
N GLY A 88 16.13 -4.45 -6.44
CA GLY A 88 16.41 -3.46 -7.47
C GLY A 88 15.25 -2.53 -7.84
N VAL A 89 14.13 -2.56 -7.11
CA VAL A 89 13.06 -1.57 -7.31
C VAL A 89 13.55 -0.16 -6.98
N ILE A 90 13.26 0.78 -7.88
CA ILE A 90 13.56 2.20 -7.68
C ILE A 90 12.37 2.87 -6.98
N LEU A 91 12.56 3.22 -5.71
CA LEU A 91 11.55 3.86 -4.88
C LEU A 91 11.65 5.39 -4.98
N LEU A 92 10.64 6.01 -5.59
CA LEU A 92 10.52 7.45 -5.78
C LEU A 92 9.59 8.04 -4.72
N SER A 93 10.09 8.21 -3.49
CA SER A 93 9.38 8.93 -2.43
C SER A 93 9.29 10.43 -2.73
N LYS A 94 8.28 11.12 -2.16
CA LYS A 94 8.04 12.56 -2.41
C LYS A 94 7.91 12.87 -3.92
N ALA A 95 7.44 11.91 -4.71
CA ALA A 95 7.24 12.04 -6.13
C ALA A 95 5.74 12.03 -6.43
N ARG A 96 5.26 13.09 -7.07
CA ARG A 96 3.87 13.17 -7.51
C ARG A 96 3.81 13.14 -9.02
N ILE A 97 2.89 12.35 -9.54
CA ILE A 97 2.60 12.33 -10.98
C ILE A 97 1.62 13.46 -11.29
N VAL A 98 1.95 14.29 -12.27
CA VAL A 98 1.13 15.44 -12.67
C VAL A 98 0.39 15.17 -13.98
N SER A 99 0.97 14.35 -14.84
CA SER A 99 0.33 13.85 -16.05
C SER A 99 0.97 12.52 -16.48
N SER A 100 0.22 11.74 -17.23
CA SER A 100 0.68 10.56 -17.94
C SER A 100 -0.04 10.52 -19.29
N GLU A 101 0.71 10.52 -20.39
CA GLU A 101 0.18 10.56 -21.74
C GLU A 101 0.74 9.39 -22.55
N LYS A 102 -0.15 8.63 -23.20
CA LYS A 102 0.27 7.52 -24.06
C LYS A 102 0.90 8.05 -25.35
N THR A 103 2.07 7.54 -25.69
CA THR A 103 2.82 7.88 -26.91
C THR A 103 3.10 6.61 -27.72
N LEU A 104 3.78 6.75 -28.87
CA LEU A 104 4.23 5.60 -29.65
C LEU A 104 5.32 4.79 -28.94
N ASP A 105 6.08 5.42 -28.04
CA ASP A 105 7.22 4.84 -27.32
C ASP A 105 6.85 4.38 -25.90
N GLY A 106 5.55 4.31 -25.57
CA GLY A 106 5.04 3.95 -24.24
C GLY A 106 4.22 5.08 -23.61
N PHE A 107 4.64 5.54 -22.44
CA PHE A 107 3.97 6.60 -21.67
C PHE A 107 4.97 7.68 -21.31
N ASN A 108 4.66 8.92 -21.68
CA ASN A 108 5.38 10.08 -21.16
C ASN A 108 4.72 10.53 -19.85
N VAL A 109 5.49 10.49 -18.75
CA VAL A 109 4.99 10.77 -17.40
C VAL A 109 5.74 11.96 -16.83
N HIS A 110 5.00 12.97 -16.37
CA HIS A 110 5.59 14.14 -15.71
C HIS A 110 5.62 13.97 -14.20
N LEU A 111 6.81 13.83 -13.63
CA LEU A 111 7.04 13.71 -12.19
C LEU A 111 7.43 15.07 -11.61
N LYS A 112 6.86 15.41 -10.46
CA LYS A 112 7.19 16.61 -9.69
C LYS A 112 7.44 16.26 -8.23
N GLY A 113 8.44 16.88 -7.62
CA GLY A 113 8.71 16.73 -6.19
C GLY A 113 10.19 16.68 -5.87
N ALA A 114 10.53 16.09 -4.72
CA ALA A 114 11.90 16.03 -4.21
C ALA A 114 12.51 14.63 -4.34
N SER A 115 12.05 13.86 -5.32
CA SER A 115 12.55 12.52 -5.60
C SER A 115 13.89 12.57 -6.34
N GLN A 116 14.54 11.41 -6.52
CA GLN A 116 15.78 11.32 -7.29
C GLN A 116 15.59 11.63 -8.78
N ILE A 117 14.35 11.56 -9.27
CA ILE A 117 13.95 11.84 -10.64
C ILE A 117 12.85 12.91 -10.66
N GLU A 118 12.95 13.87 -11.56
CA GLU A 118 11.96 14.93 -11.79
C GLU A 118 11.83 15.21 -13.30
N GLY A 119 10.70 15.79 -13.69
CA GLY A 119 10.40 16.15 -15.08
C GLY A 119 9.81 14.98 -15.86
N ASP A 120 9.96 15.06 -17.18
CA ASP A 120 9.38 14.09 -18.12
C ASP A 120 10.22 12.80 -18.17
N GLN A 121 9.55 11.67 -18.03
CA GLN A 121 10.15 10.34 -18.06
C GLN A 121 9.32 9.41 -18.94
N VAL A 122 9.99 8.57 -19.72
CA VAL A 122 9.32 7.56 -20.55
C VAL A 122 9.32 6.20 -19.84
N PHE A 123 8.16 5.57 -19.79
CA PHE A 123 7.95 4.21 -19.29
C PHE A 123 7.20 3.38 -20.33
N ASP A 124 7.50 2.09 -20.41
CA ASP A 124 6.80 1.17 -21.30
C ASP A 124 5.39 0.84 -20.77
N ALA A 125 5.24 0.79 -19.44
CA ALA A 125 3.96 0.58 -18.78
C ALA A 125 3.79 1.48 -17.55
N VAL A 126 2.54 1.89 -17.29
CA VAL A 126 2.14 2.64 -16.09
C VAL A 126 0.99 1.92 -15.42
N VAL A 127 1.15 1.56 -14.15
CA VAL A 127 0.14 0.88 -13.33
C VAL A 127 -0.35 1.84 -12.25
N ASP A 128 -1.65 2.11 -12.24
CA ASP A 128 -2.27 2.96 -11.23
C ASP A 128 -2.80 2.11 -10.07
N THR A 129 -2.19 2.26 -8.91
CA THR A 129 -2.62 1.60 -7.66
C THR A 129 -3.06 2.60 -6.60
N THR A 130 -3.24 3.88 -6.98
CA THR A 130 -3.46 4.98 -6.03
C THR A 130 -4.72 4.83 -5.17
N LYS A 131 -5.72 4.04 -5.64
CA LYS A 131 -6.90 3.69 -4.85
C LYS A 131 -6.65 2.78 -3.65
N ASP A 132 -5.49 2.10 -3.60
CA ASP A 132 -5.09 1.24 -2.48
C ASP A 132 -4.58 2.04 -1.27
N THR A 133 -4.26 3.32 -1.44
CA THR A 133 -3.76 4.18 -0.36
C THR A 133 -4.50 5.50 -0.39
N TRP A 134 -5.58 5.61 0.38
CA TRP A 134 -6.32 6.85 0.52
C TRP A 134 -5.81 7.66 1.73
N ILE A 135 -5.30 8.86 1.46
CA ILE A 135 -4.86 9.81 2.48
C ILE A 135 -5.63 11.12 2.23
N PRO A 136 -6.59 11.50 3.10
CA PRO A 136 -7.54 12.59 2.82
C PRO A 136 -6.87 13.94 2.55
N TRP A 137 -5.79 14.24 3.27
CA TRP A 137 -5.12 15.54 3.21
C TRP A 137 -4.01 15.62 2.16
N ALA A 138 -3.70 14.53 1.47
CA ALA A 138 -2.60 14.50 0.53
C ALA A 138 -2.98 15.01 -0.86
N LYS A 139 -2.03 15.69 -1.51
CA LYS A 139 -2.17 16.08 -2.92
C LYS A 139 -2.08 14.83 -3.80
N GLN A 140 -3.19 14.49 -4.42
CA GLN A 140 -3.33 13.30 -5.24
C GLN A 140 -2.47 13.34 -6.51
N HIS A 141 -2.14 12.15 -7.01
CA HIS A 141 -1.56 11.95 -8.34
C HIS A 141 -2.59 12.29 -9.42
N CYS A 142 -2.12 12.70 -10.59
CA CYS A 142 -2.95 12.97 -11.76
C CYS A 142 -2.47 12.08 -12.90
N LEU A 143 -3.24 11.03 -13.17
CA LEU A 143 -2.94 10.00 -14.17
C LEU A 143 -4.04 9.98 -15.23
N THR A 144 -3.71 10.44 -16.45
CA THR A 144 -4.67 10.50 -17.56
C THR A 144 -4.71 9.15 -18.28
N ASP A 145 -3.59 8.72 -18.84
CA ASP A 145 -3.41 7.44 -19.50
C ASP A 145 -2.54 6.50 -18.67
N VAL A 146 -2.95 5.24 -18.58
CA VAL A 146 -2.22 4.17 -17.89
C VAL A 146 -2.47 2.85 -18.60
N SER A 147 -1.61 1.87 -18.34
CA SER A 147 -1.75 0.51 -18.87
C SER A 147 -2.89 -0.24 -18.20
N ILE A 148 -2.99 -0.14 -16.87
CA ILE A 148 -4.05 -0.75 -16.07
C ILE A 148 -4.30 0.06 -14.79
N ARG A 149 -5.53 -0.03 -14.27
CA ARG A 149 -5.94 0.62 -13.01
C ARG A 149 -6.45 -0.41 -12.02
N TYR A 150 -5.87 -0.42 -10.83
CA TYR A 150 -6.48 -1.06 -9.69
C TYR A 150 -7.76 -0.32 -9.31
N ASN A 151 -8.88 -1.04 -9.23
CA ASN A 151 -10.15 -0.49 -8.82
C ASN A 151 -10.72 -1.30 -7.67
N VAL A 152 -11.11 -0.59 -6.62
CA VAL A 152 -11.84 -1.13 -5.48
C VAL A 152 -12.86 -0.09 -5.04
N GLN A 153 -14.00 -0.57 -4.56
CA GLN A 153 -14.99 0.28 -3.90
C GLN A 153 -14.64 0.38 -2.42
N CYS A 154 -14.53 1.62 -1.94
CA CYS A 154 -14.23 1.89 -0.54
C CYS A 154 -15.35 2.71 0.09
N GLU A 155 -15.51 2.54 1.40
CA GLU A 155 -16.36 3.34 2.25
C GLU A 155 -15.53 3.94 3.39
N SER A 156 -16.04 5.00 4.02
CA SER A 156 -15.39 5.59 5.19
C SER A 156 -15.28 4.56 6.30
N ALA A 157 -14.18 4.61 7.04
CA ALA A 157 -13.92 3.75 8.16
C ALA A 157 -13.11 4.49 9.22
N THR A 158 -13.22 4.03 10.46
CA THR A 158 -12.50 4.60 11.60
C THR A 158 -11.79 3.49 12.36
N GLY A 159 -10.48 3.63 12.51
CA GLY A 159 -9.67 2.81 13.41
C GLY A 159 -9.38 3.55 14.71
N PHE A 160 -9.40 2.84 15.83
CA PHE A 160 -8.90 3.33 17.11
C PHE A 160 -7.75 2.47 17.59
N LEU A 161 -6.65 3.10 18.01
CA LEU A 161 -5.57 2.44 18.73
C LEU A 161 -5.71 2.72 20.22
N HIS A 162 -5.78 1.69 21.05
CA HIS A 162 -5.95 1.83 22.50
C HIS A 162 -5.19 0.73 23.26
N LEU A 163 -5.12 0.87 24.59
CA LEU A 163 -4.54 -0.15 25.47
C LEU A 163 -5.46 -1.39 25.53
N ASP A 164 -4.87 -2.56 25.77
CA ASP A 164 -5.60 -3.82 25.96
C ASP A 164 -6.61 -3.77 27.12
N THR A 165 -6.32 -3.01 28.17
CA THR A 165 -7.23 -2.80 29.31
C THR A 165 -8.54 -2.11 28.95
N GLU A 166 -8.64 -1.53 27.75
CA GLU A 166 -9.83 -0.80 27.28
C GLU A 166 -10.69 -1.61 26.31
N VAL A 167 -10.35 -2.87 26.03
CA VAL A 167 -10.99 -3.71 25.00
C VAL A 167 -12.52 -3.79 25.13
N ASP A 168 -13.04 -3.83 26.36
CA ASP A 168 -14.47 -3.91 26.64
C ASP A 168 -15.24 -2.67 26.16
N HIS A 169 -14.57 -1.51 26.00
CA HIS A 169 -15.17 -0.29 25.47
C HIS A 169 -15.34 -0.29 23.94
N PHE A 170 -14.79 -1.29 23.25
CA PHE A 170 -14.80 -1.40 21.79
C PHE A 170 -15.41 -2.74 21.33
N SER A 171 -16.28 -3.34 22.13
CA SER A 171 -16.89 -4.65 21.83
C SER A 171 -17.80 -4.68 20.59
N ASP A 172 -18.19 -3.52 20.07
CA ASP A 172 -19.06 -3.34 18.91
C ASP A 172 -18.30 -3.14 17.59
N THR A 173 -16.97 -3.26 17.61
CA THR A 173 -16.10 -3.17 16.44
C THR A 173 -16.24 -4.38 15.51
N GLN A 174 -15.93 -4.18 14.23
CA GLN A 174 -15.92 -5.26 13.24
C GLN A 174 -14.63 -6.09 13.26
N LEU A 175 -13.52 -5.47 13.66
CA LEU A 175 -12.22 -6.12 13.71
C LEU A 175 -11.40 -5.57 14.87
N GLN A 176 -10.93 -6.47 15.74
CA GLN A 176 -9.93 -6.19 16.76
C GLN A 176 -8.63 -6.91 16.43
N LEU A 177 -7.52 -6.16 16.43
CA LEU A 177 -6.19 -6.70 16.23
C LEU A 177 -5.35 -6.41 17.46
N GLU A 178 -5.07 -7.45 18.24
CA GLU A 178 -4.07 -7.34 19.30
C GLU A 178 -2.67 -7.27 18.69
N ARG A 179 -1.85 -6.37 19.23
CA ARG A 179 -0.46 -6.20 18.82
C ARG A 179 0.47 -6.71 19.91
N TYR A 180 1.69 -7.06 19.51
CA TYR A 180 2.70 -7.55 20.45
C TYR A 180 3.12 -6.50 21.51
N ASP A 181 2.96 -5.22 21.20
CA ASP A 181 3.29 -4.10 22.10
C ASP A 181 2.25 -3.83 23.20
N GLY A 182 1.22 -4.67 23.32
CA GLY A 182 0.13 -4.51 24.30
C GLY A 182 -0.95 -3.51 23.86
N LEU A 183 -0.94 -3.08 22.60
CA LEU A 183 -1.99 -2.23 22.02
C LEU A 183 -3.00 -3.07 21.24
N ILE A 184 -4.20 -2.53 21.07
CA ILE A 184 -5.26 -3.11 20.23
C ILE A 184 -5.71 -2.07 19.22
N GLU A 185 -5.86 -2.49 17.97
CA GLU A 185 -6.55 -1.74 16.92
C GLU A 185 -8.00 -2.22 16.84
N SER A 186 -8.97 -1.31 16.96
CA SER A 186 -10.40 -1.58 16.79
C SER A 186 -10.95 -0.80 15.59
N TRP A 187 -11.50 -1.51 14.60
CA TRP A 187 -11.92 -0.94 13.32
C TRP A 187 -13.44 -0.97 13.10
N TYR A 188 -13.96 0.11 12.52
CA TYR A 188 -15.37 0.32 12.26
C TYR A 188 -15.59 0.80 10.83
N SER A 189 -16.60 0.23 10.16
CA SER A 189 -17.24 0.84 9.00
C SER A 189 -17.91 2.14 9.41
N GLY A 190 -17.75 3.16 8.56
CA GLY A 190 -18.26 4.50 8.76
C GLY A 190 -17.40 5.38 9.67
N GLU A 191 -17.85 6.62 9.83
CA GLU A 191 -17.32 7.54 10.83
C GLU A 191 -17.80 7.11 12.22
N LYS A 192 -16.85 6.91 13.14
CA LYS A 192 -17.12 6.54 14.53
C LYS A 192 -16.53 7.59 15.46
N GLU A 193 -17.35 8.10 16.36
CA GLU A 193 -16.89 8.92 17.48
C GLU A 193 -16.81 8.08 18.75
N SER A 194 -15.90 8.45 19.64
CA SER A 194 -15.79 7.85 20.97
C SER A 194 -15.44 8.92 21.99
N THR A 195 -16.04 8.82 23.17
CA THR A 195 -15.70 9.65 24.33
C THR A 195 -14.61 9.03 25.20
N ASN A 196 -14.08 7.86 24.82
CA ASN A 196 -13.01 7.21 25.57
C ASN A 196 -11.70 8.01 25.46
N THR A 197 -11.30 8.61 26.58
CA THR A 197 -10.09 9.44 26.69
C THR A 197 -8.78 8.67 26.63
N LYS A 198 -8.83 7.33 26.66
CA LYS A 198 -7.66 6.44 26.59
C LYS A 198 -7.38 5.91 25.17
N ILE A 199 -8.07 6.44 24.17
CA ILE A 199 -7.68 6.26 22.76
C ILE A 199 -6.36 6.99 22.53
N LEU A 200 -5.37 6.27 22.03
CA LEU A 200 -4.03 6.78 21.73
C LEU A 200 -3.99 7.40 20.33
N GLU A 201 -4.72 6.82 19.38
CA GLU A 201 -4.78 7.28 17.99
C GLU A 201 -6.17 7.06 17.40
N ILE A 202 -6.62 8.02 16.58
CA ILE A 202 -7.83 7.91 15.76
C ILE A 202 -7.37 7.94 14.30
N MET A 203 -7.73 6.91 13.55
CA MET A 203 -7.31 6.69 12.16
C MET A 203 -8.52 6.78 11.22
N PRO A 204 -8.94 7.99 10.81
CA PRO A 204 -9.99 8.15 9.81
C PRO A 204 -9.45 7.80 8.42
N THR A 205 -10.15 6.95 7.69
CA THR A 205 -9.70 6.44 6.39
C THR A 205 -10.88 6.04 5.51
N ASN A 206 -10.59 5.53 4.31
CA ASN A 206 -11.53 4.79 3.50
C ASN A 206 -10.99 3.38 3.28
N LEU A 207 -11.76 2.36 3.65
CA LEU A 207 -11.40 0.96 3.48
C LEU A 207 -12.29 0.29 2.44
N PRO A 208 -11.82 -0.78 1.78
CA PRO A 208 -12.64 -1.59 0.89
C PRO A 208 -13.91 -2.08 1.59
N ILE A 209 -15.02 -2.08 0.85
CA ILE A 209 -16.29 -2.64 1.33
C ILE A 209 -16.13 -4.16 1.56
N ASP A 210 -15.33 -4.81 0.72
CA ASP A 210 -14.93 -6.20 0.92
C ASP A 210 -13.90 -6.31 2.06
N GLN A 211 -14.31 -6.91 3.17
CA GLN A 211 -13.46 -7.05 4.36
C GLN A 211 -12.28 -8.00 4.15
N ASP A 212 -12.31 -8.90 3.17
CA ASP A 212 -11.13 -9.72 2.88
C ASP A 212 -9.97 -8.87 2.36
N MET A 213 -10.28 -7.73 1.73
CA MET A 213 -9.31 -6.74 1.29
C MET A 213 -8.72 -5.88 2.43
N TRP A 214 -9.16 -6.08 3.67
CA TRP A 214 -8.49 -5.50 4.84
C TRP A 214 -7.22 -6.29 5.20
N SER A 215 -7.10 -7.54 4.71
CA SER A 215 -5.93 -8.38 4.92
C SER A 215 -4.76 -7.93 4.05
N CYS A 216 -3.60 -7.76 4.68
CA CYS A 216 -2.39 -7.30 4.02
C CYS A 216 -1.89 -8.28 2.95
N ASP A 217 -1.93 -9.57 3.23
CA ASP A 217 -1.58 -10.63 2.29
C ASP A 217 -2.53 -10.70 1.10
N GLN A 218 -3.85 -10.55 1.32
CA GLN A 218 -4.82 -10.55 0.23
C GLN A 218 -4.60 -9.37 -0.72
N ARG A 219 -4.33 -8.18 -0.19
CA ARG A 219 -3.95 -7.01 -1.00
C ARG A 219 -2.68 -7.26 -1.78
N PHE A 220 -1.67 -7.87 -1.17
CA PHE A 220 -0.44 -8.21 -1.87
C PHE A 220 -0.69 -9.18 -3.04
N LEU A 221 -1.45 -10.26 -2.82
CA LEU A 221 -1.82 -11.22 -3.87
C LEU A 221 -2.62 -10.55 -4.99
N ASN A 222 -3.57 -9.67 -4.68
CA ASN A 222 -4.31 -8.95 -5.70
C ASN A 222 -3.42 -8.02 -6.52
N GLY A 223 -2.35 -7.48 -5.93
CA GLY A 223 -1.31 -6.75 -6.65
C GLY A 223 -0.58 -7.64 -7.67
N MET A 224 -0.27 -8.88 -7.29
CA MET A 224 0.32 -9.85 -8.21
C MET A 224 -0.62 -10.17 -9.37
N ASN A 225 -1.89 -10.44 -9.08
CA ASN A 225 -2.91 -10.72 -10.11
C ASN A 225 -3.13 -9.54 -11.06
N LEU A 226 -3.07 -8.30 -10.56
CA LEU A 226 -3.18 -7.10 -11.39
C LEU A 226 -2.06 -7.01 -12.44
N TRP A 227 -0.85 -7.47 -12.10
CA TRP A 227 0.25 -7.54 -13.06
C TRP A 227 0.01 -8.63 -14.09
N GLU A 228 -0.45 -9.81 -13.68
CA GLU A 228 -0.79 -10.93 -14.57
C GLU A 228 -1.86 -10.51 -15.59
N GLU A 229 -2.94 -9.85 -15.14
CA GLU A 229 -3.98 -9.29 -16.01
C GLU A 229 -3.39 -8.35 -17.07
N LEU A 230 -2.46 -7.47 -16.69
CA LEU A 230 -1.80 -6.59 -17.64
C LEU A 230 -0.98 -7.36 -18.68
N MET A 231 -0.33 -8.46 -18.31
CA MET A 231 0.43 -9.28 -19.26
C MET A 231 -0.51 -9.96 -20.26
N GLU A 232 -1.63 -10.53 -19.78
CA GLU A 232 -2.64 -11.17 -20.64
C GLU A 232 -3.28 -10.18 -21.64
N MET A 233 -3.43 -8.91 -21.27
CA MET A 233 -3.95 -7.87 -22.18
C MET A 233 -3.01 -7.53 -23.33
N ASN A 234 -1.72 -7.89 -23.24
CA ASN A 234 -0.69 -7.55 -24.22
C ASN A 234 -0.24 -8.75 -25.06
N GLU A 235 -0.76 -9.96 -24.81
CA GLU A 235 -0.60 -11.16 -25.65
C GLU A 235 -1.61 -11.19 -26.82
#